data_AF-A0A6I2WY43-F1
#
_entry.id   AF-A0A6I2WY43-F1
#
_cell.length_a   1.000
_cell.length_b   1.000
_cell.length_c   1.000
_cell.angle_alpha   90.00
_cell.angle_beta   90.00
_cell.angle_gamma   90.00
#
_symmetry.space_group_name_H-M   'P 1'
#
loop_
_entity.id
_entity.type
_entity.pdbx_description
1 polymer ?
#
loop_
_entity_poly.entity_id
_entity_poly.type
_entity_poly.pdbx_seq_one_letter_code
_entity_poly.pdbx_strand_id
1 'polypeptide(L)'
;AVEVEVPNSDGTSRTVPLEHGLALLGHPDRAMREQAHGGITRGLEPGLRTRAFVFNTLLNDKSVNDRLRSYPTWITSRNLANEASDASVQALVDAVVARYDIPQRWYALKAKVFGLQQLRDYDRMASVATTDTTIGWSAATEVIVDAYASFSGEIASVVQRFMREPWIDAPTRPGKRGGAFCAYTAPSHHPYLMLNWTSRTRDVVTLAHELGHGVHGYLAREQGVFQMTTPLTLAETASVFGETVTRGRLMGLLTDPNEKFALAATGMDDAIATVFRQIAMNQFEAGVHTARREQGELAIEDFNRVWYDTQHAMLGDSVEITEGYRTWWSYIPHFIHTPGYVYAYAYGQLLALSVYRRYEEVGDAFVPQYLELLRAGGSMSPEELGRIVDCDLSDPGFWDGGLAIIEAQLQAAEEAARAAGRI
;
A
#
# COMPACT_ATOMS: atom_id res chain seq x y z
N ALA A 1 -3.28 -19.70 -18.53
CA ALA A 1 -3.56 -18.83 -17.37
C ALA A 1 -3.75 -19.72 -16.14
N VAL A 2 -3.45 -19.25 -14.93
CA VAL A 2 -3.72 -20.03 -13.71
C VAL A 2 -5.22 -20.07 -13.47
N GLU A 3 -5.76 -21.27 -13.38
CA GLU A 3 -7.16 -21.55 -13.07
C GLU A 3 -7.27 -22.08 -11.64
N VAL A 4 -8.30 -21.62 -10.93
CA VAL A 4 -8.52 -21.91 -9.53
C VAL A 4 -9.90 -22.54 -9.38
N GLU A 5 -9.94 -23.73 -8.79
CA GLU A 5 -11.20 -24.37 -8.42
C GLU A 5 -11.69 -23.77 -7.09
N VAL A 6 -12.87 -23.16 -7.10
CA VAL A 6 -13.47 -22.49 -5.95
C VAL A 6 -14.87 -23.03 -5.68
N PRO A 7 -15.35 -22.99 -4.44
CA PRO A 7 -16.71 -23.44 -4.11
C PRO A 7 -17.80 -22.50 -4.65
N ASN A 8 -18.95 -23.09 -4.92
CA ASN A 8 -20.23 -22.43 -5.09
C ASN A 8 -21.02 -22.44 -3.77
N SER A 9 -22.00 -21.54 -3.67
CA SER A 9 -22.90 -21.45 -2.51
C SER A 9 -23.76 -22.71 -2.29
N ASP A 10 -23.90 -23.56 -3.31
CA ASP A 10 -24.65 -24.82 -3.28
C ASP A 10 -23.78 -26.05 -2.95
N GLY A 11 -22.49 -25.85 -2.64
CA GLY A 11 -21.54 -26.91 -2.33
C GLY A 11 -20.91 -27.60 -3.54
N THR A 12 -21.24 -27.19 -4.77
CA THR A 12 -20.51 -27.61 -5.98
C THR A 12 -19.23 -26.78 -6.16
N SER A 13 -18.33 -27.16 -7.07
CA SER A 13 -17.16 -26.34 -7.43
C SER A 13 -17.29 -25.72 -8.81
N ARG A 14 -16.62 -24.58 -9.01
CA ARG A 14 -16.45 -23.94 -10.31
C ARG A 14 -15.01 -23.52 -10.52
N THR A 15 -14.59 -23.49 -11.77
CA THR A 15 -13.27 -22.98 -12.16
C THR A 15 -13.37 -21.47 -12.41
N VAL A 16 -12.47 -20.71 -11.80
CA VAL A 16 -12.35 -19.26 -12.00
C VAL A 16 -10.89 -18.86 -12.26
N PRO A 17 -10.66 -17.71 -12.92
CA PRO A 17 -9.32 -17.10 -12.98
C PRO A 17 -8.73 -16.84 -11.58
N LEU A 18 -7.39 -16.87 -11.48
CA LEU A 18 -6.65 -16.62 -10.23
C LEU A 18 -7.14 -15.40 -9.45
N GLU A 19 -7.37 -14.27 -10.12
CA GLU A 19 -7.81 -13.02 -9.47
C GLU A 19 -9.15 -13.19 -8.73
N HIS A 20 -10.09 -13.94 -9.30
CA HIS A 20 -11.35 -14.24 -8.62
C HIS A 20 -11.15 -15.18 -7.43
N GLY A 21 -10.21 -16.12 -7.54
CA GLY A 21 -9.81 -16.98 -6.41
C GLY A 21 -9.21 -16.16 -5.26
N LEU A 22 -8.27 -15.26 -5.55
CA LEU A 22 -7.63 -14.38 -4.57
C LEU A 22 -8.65 -13.47 -3.87
N ALA A 23 -9.64 -12.95 -4.62
CA ALA A 23 -10.71 -12.13 -4.04
C ALA A 23 -11.54 -12.88 -2.97
N LEU A 24 -11.71 -14.19 -3.10
CA LEU A 24 -12.43 -15.01 -2.12
C LEU A 24 -11.70 -15.16 -0.78
N LEU A 25 -10.41 -14.82 -0.70
CA LEU A 25 -9.69 -14.75 0.59
C LEU A 25 -10.21 -13.61 1.49
N GLY A 26 -10.93 -12.64 0.93
CA GLY A 26 -11.62 -11.60 1.69
C GLY A 26 -13.03 -12.00 2.15
N HIS A 27 -13.52 -13.19 1.79
CA HIS A 27 -14.90 -13.59 2.04
C HIS A 27 -15.19 -13.73 3.55
N PRO A 28 -16.39 -13.32 4.04
CA PRO A 28 -16.72 -13.40 5.46
C PRO A 28 -16.75 -14.83 6.01
N ASP A 29 -17.23 -15.79 5.20
CA ASP A 29 -17.19 -17.22 5.55
C ASP A 29 -15.78 -17.79 5.45
N ARG A 30 -15.26 -18.28 6.58
CA ARG A 30 -13.95 -18.90 6.71
C ARG A 30 -13.79 -20.18 5.89
N ALA A 31 -14.84 -20.99 5.77
CA ALA A 31 -14.78 -22.21 4.97
C ALA A 31 -14.55 -21.89 3.50
N MET A 32 -15.14 -20.81 3.00
CA MET A 32 -14.90 -20.33 1.62
C MET A 32 -13.46 -19.86 1.44
N ARG A 33 -12.89 -19.15 2.44
CA ARG A 33 -11.48 -18.72 2.40
C ARG A 33 -10.52 -19.91 2.36
N GLU A 34 -10.73 -20.90 3.21
CA GLU A 34 -9.89 -22.11 3.28
C GLU A 34 -9.95 -22.91 1.97
N GLN A 35 -11.16 -23.09 1.41
CA GLN A 35 -11.34 -23.78 0.15
C GLN A 35 -10.73 -23.01 -1.03
N ALA A 36 -10.91 -21.68 -1.07
CA ALA A 36 -10.26 -20.82 -2.07
C ALA A 36 -8.73 -20.89 -1.97
N HIS A 37 -8.18 -20.82 -0.76
CA HIS A 37 -6.73 -20.97 -0.51
C HIS A 37 -6.20 -22.31 -1.03
N GLY A 38 -6.89 -23.41 -0.73
CA GLY A 38 -6.54 -24.74 -1.25
C GLY A 38 -6.65 -24.81 -2.78
N GLY A 39 -7.68 -24.20 -3.37
CA GLY A 39 -7.85 -24.07 -4.81
C GLY A 39 -6.71 -23.30 -5.47
N ILE A 40 -6.29 -22.17 -4.88
CA ILE A 40 -5.18 -21.34 -5.38
C ILE A 40 -3.89 -22.15 -5.36
N THR A 41 -3.60 -22.80 -4.23
CA THR A 41 -2.40 -23.64 -4.07
C THR A 41 -2.35 -24.72 -5.15
N ARG A 42 -3.46 -25.44 -5.39
CA ARG A 42 -3.54 -26.45 -6.46
C ARG A 42 -3.41 -25.84 -7.85
N GLY A 43 -4.01 -24.66 -8.09
CA GLY A 43 -3.91 -23.94 -9.35
C GLY A 43 -2.50 -23.45 -9.68
N LEU A 44 -1.69 -23.18 -8.65
CA LEU A 44 -0.29 -22.79 -8.82
C LEU A 44 0.64 -23.99 -9.08
N GLU A 45 0.30 -25.21 -8.67
CA GLU A 45 1.20 -26.35 -8.86
C GLU A 45 1.56 -26.61 -10.35
N PRO A 46 0.61 -26.60 -11.31
CA PRO A 46 0.94 -26.70 -12.72
C PRO A 46 1.89 -25.60 -13.20
N GLY A 47 3.00 -26.02 -13.81
CA GLY A 47 4.00 -25.10 -14.36
C GLY A 47 4.89 -24.42 -13.33
N LEU A 48 4.83 -24.80 -12.05
CA LEU A 48 5.72 -24.25 -11.00
C LEU A 48 7.20 -24.40 -11.37
N ARG A 49 7.60 -25.58 -11.88
CA ARG A 49 8.96 -25.81 -12.41
C ARG A 49 9.34 -24.85 -13.52
N THR A 50 8.43 -24.58 -14.46
CA THR A 50 8.67 -23.63 -15.54
C THR A 50 8.81 -22.20 -15.01
N ARG A 51 7.95 -21.78 -14.07
CA ARG A 51 8.05 -20.45 -13.46
C ARG A 51 9.33 -20.29 -12.65
N ALA A 52 9.75 -21.33 -11.91
CA ALA A 52 11.03 -21.35 -11.20
C ALA A 52 12.23 -21.24 -12.16
N PHE A 53 12.20 -21.96 -13.29
CA PHE A 53 13.24 -21.86 -14.31
C PHE A 53 13.32 -20.46 -14.94
N VAL A 54 12.17 -19.88 -15.29
CA VAL A 54 12.08 -18.51 -15.80
C VAL A 54 12.64 -17.52 -14.78
N PHE A 55 12.25 -17.66 -13.50
CA PHE A 55 12.73 -16.77 -12.46
C PHE A 55 14.25 -16.89 -12.26
N ASN A 56 14.79 -18.11 -12.16
CA ASN A 56 16.23 -18.37 -12.11
C ASN A 56 17.01 -17.73 -13.28
N THR A 57 16.44 -17.79 -14.48
CA THR A 57 17.03 -17.19 -15.69
C THR A 57 17.08 -15.67 -15.56
N LEU A 58 16.01 -15.04 -15.10
CA LEU A 58 15.96 -13.59 -14.87
C LEU A 58 16.87 -13.14 -13.72
N LEU A 59 16.97 -13.91 -12.64
CA LEU A 59 17.92 -13.63 -11.55
C LEU A 59 19.37 -13.66 -12.06
N ASN A 60 19.69 -14.61 -12.95
CA ASN A 60 21.02 -14.71 -13.56
C ASN A 60 21.29 -13.57 -14.55
N ASP A 61 20.32 -13.26 -15.42
CA ASP A 61 20.42 -12.14 -16.36
C ASP A 61 20.64 -10.82 -15.63
N LYS A 62 19.87 -10.58 -14.57
CA LYS A 62 20.05 -9.41 -13.71
C LYS A 62 21.43 -9.39 -13.05
N SER A 63 21.90 -10.51 -12.50
CA SER A 63 23.25 -10.63 -11.93
C SER A 63 24.36 -10.29 -12.95
N VAL A 64 24.24 -10.80 -14.17
CA VAL A 64 25.19 -10.52 -15.26
C VAL A 64 25.15 -9.04 -15.64
N ASN A 65 23.96 -8.45 -15.82
CA ASN A 65 23.79 -7.03 -16.12
C ASN A 65 24.36 -6.14 -15.02
N ASP A 66 24.09 -6.45 -13.76
CA ASP A 66 24.58 -5.68 -12.61
C ASP A 66 26.12 -5.70 -12.59
N ARG A 67 26.76 -6.87 -12.79
CA ARG A 67 28.22 -6.99 -12.89
C ARG A 67 28.80 -6.21 -14.07
N LEU A 68 28.22 -6.35 -15.26
CA LEU A 68 28.70 -5.65 -16.47
C LEU A 68 28.62 -4.13 -16.33
N ARG A 69 27.64 -3.62 -15.57
CA ARG A 69 27.45 -2.20 -15.30
C ARG A 69 28.13 -1.72 -14.00
N SER A 70 28.85 -2.60 -13.32
CA SER A 70 29.54 -2.31 -12.05
C SER A 70 28.60 -1.81 -10.94
N TYR A 71 27.35 -2.31 -10.90
CA TYR A 71 26.47 -2.04 -9.78
C TYR A 71 26.89 -2.86 -8.55
N PRO A 72 27.05 -2.24 -7.38
CA PRO A 72 27.61 -2.88 -6.19
C PRO A 72 26.66 -3.88 -5.53
N THR A 73 25.35 -3.69 -5.66
CA THR A 73 24.33 -4.57 -5.08
C THR A 73 23.30 -5.00 -6.12
N TRP A 74 22.49 -6.00 -5.77
CA TRP A 74 21.39 -6.44 -6.63
C TRP A 74 20.32 -5.37 -6.82
N ILE A 75 20.18 -4.40 -5.90
CA ILE A 75 19.10 -3.41 -5.93
C ILE A 75 19.53 -2.07 -6.54
N THR A 76 20.83 -1.77 -6.59
CA THR A 76 21.33 -0.44 -6.99
C THR A 76 20.78 0.04 -8.34
N SER A 77 20.67 -0.84 -9.34
CA SER A 77 20.10 -0.46 -10.65
C SER A 77 18.64 -0.03 -10.58
N ARG A 78 17.86 -0.61 -9.68
CA ARG A 78 16.47 -0.22 -9.42
C ARG A 78 16.40 1.07 -8.61
N ASN A 79 17.23 1.23 -7.60
CA ASN A 79 17.29 2.43 -6.77
C ASN A 79 17.62 3.65 -7.62
N LEU A 80 18.62 3.54 -8.50
CA LEU A 80 18.96 4.59 -9.47
C LEU A 80 17.78 4.93 -10.39
N ALA A 81 17.05 3.93 -10.89
CA ALA A 81 15.87 4.14 -11.74
C ALA A 81 14.70 4.80 -10.99
N ASN A 82 14.65 4.67 -9.67
CA ASN A 82 13.67 5.32 -8.80
C ASN A 82 14.20 6.65 -8.22
N GLU A 83 15.41 7.08 -8.61
CA GLU A 83 16.10 8.25 -8.07
C GLU A 83 16.27 8.22 -6.54
N ALA A 84 16.34 7.02 -5.96
CA ALA A 84 16.58 6.78 -4.54
C ALA A 84 18.02 6.32 -4.32
N SER A 85 18.63 6.73 -3.21
CA SER A 85 19.95 6.23 -2.81
C SER A 85 19.83 4.85 -2.16
N ASP A 86 20.88 4.02 -2.31
CA ASP A 86 20.92 2.70 -1.65
C ASP A 86 20.79 2.83 -0.12
N ALA A 87 21.35 3.92 0.44
CA ALA A 87 21.25 4.22 1.87
C ALA A 87 19.80 4.50 2.31
N SER A 88 19.04 5.32 1.57
CA SER A 88 17.65 5.63 1.94
C SER A 88 16.75 4.40 1.86
N VAL A 89 16.94 3.56 0.83
CA VAL A 89 16.18 2.32 0.67
C VAL A 89 16.52 1.32 1.77
N GLN A 90 17.80 1.19 2.14
CA GLN A 90 18.20 0.30 3.24
C GLN A 90 17.65 0.81 4.58
N ALA A 91 17.71 2.12 4.84
CA ALA A 91 17.14 2.72 6.04
C ALA A 91 15.63 2.45 6.18
N LEU A 92 14.87 2.57 5.09
CA LEU A 92 13.45 2.20 5.03
C LEU A 92 13.24 0.72 5.38
N VAL A 93 13.97 -0.18 4.72
CA VAL A 93 13.84 -1.63 4.94
C VAL A 93 14.11 -1.98 6.39
N ASP A 94 15.20 -1.46 6.96
CA ASP A 94 15.61 -1.73 8.35
C ASP A 94 14.56 -1.21 9.35
N ALA A 95 14.06 0.02 9.16
CA ALA A 95 13.02 0.60 10.01
C ALA A 95 11.73 -0.23 10.00
N VAL A 96 11.27 -0.67 8.82
CA VAL A 96 10.05 -1.47 8.69
C VAL A 96 10.22 -2.87 9.30
N VAL A 97 11.36 -3.53 9.05
CA VAL A 97 11.66 -4.85 9.62
C VAL A 97 11.73 -4.79 11.15
N ALA A 98 12.33 -3.73 11.70
CA ALA A 98 12.38 -3.52 13.15
C ALA A 98 10.99 -3.37 13.80
N ARG A 99 9.98 -3.00 13.01
CA ARG A 99 8.60 -2.77 13.47
C ARG A 99 7.60 -3.84 13.03
N TYR A 100 8.05 -5.06 12.74
CA TYR A 100 7.16 -6.20 12.48
C TYR A 100 6.27 -6.58 13.68
N ASP A 101 6.47 -5.98 14.87
CA ASP A 101 5.51 -6.06 15.99
C ASP A 101 4.13 -5.48 15.63
N ILE A 102 4.05 -4.46 14.76
CA ILE A 102 2.80 -3.82 14.35
C ILE A 102 1.84 -4.80 13.63
N PRO A 103 2.23 -5.42 12.49
CA PRO A 103 1.36 -6.39 11.82
C PRO A 103 1.03 -7.59 12.72
N GLN A 104 1.98 -8.04 13.56
CA GLN A 104 1.75 -9.16 14.48
C GLN A 104 0.66 -8.84 15.51
N ARG A 105 0.69 -7.64 16.11
CA ARG A 105 -0.34 -7.18 17.03
C ARG A 105 -1.70 -7.01 16.35
N TRP A 106 -1.72 -6.47 15.14
CA TRP A 106 -2.95 -6.36 14.35
C TRP A 106 -3.59 -7.72 14.06
N TYR A 107 -2.80 -8.69 13.61
CA TYR A 107 -3.31 -10.04 13.32
C TYR A 107 -3.75 -10.77 14.60
N ALA A 108 -3.07 -10.57 15.72
CA ALA A 108 -3.52 -11.07 17.02
C ALA A 108 -4.86 -10.44 17.46
N LEU A 109 -5.07 -9.14 17.20
CA LEU A 109 -6.36 -8.48 17.40
C LEU A 109 -7.45 -9.08 16.50
N LYS A 110 -7.19 -9.25 15.20
CA LYS A 110 -8.12 -9.89 14.26
C LYS A 110 -8.50 -11.31 14.70
N ALA A 111 -7.54 -12.10 15.20
CA ALA A 111 -7.81 -13.43 15.76
C ALA A 111 -8.87 -13.38 16.87
N LYS A 112 -8.69 -12.48 17.84
CA LYS A 112 -9.65 -12.29 18.95
C LYS A 112 -11.02 -11.86 18.44
N VAL A 113 -11.08 -10.92 17.49
CA VAL A 113 -12.35 -10.43 16.91
C VAL A 113 -13.10 -11.53 16.16
N PHE A 114 -12.39 -12.47 15.54
CA PHE A 114 -12.98 -13.65 14.88
C PHE A 114 -13.27 -14.82 15.85
N GLY A 115 -12.91 -14.71 17.13
CA GLY A 115 -13.04 -15.81 18.09
C GLY A 115 -12.09 -16.98 17.82
N LEU A 116 -10.94 -16.70 17.20
CA LEU A 116 -9.92 -17.69 16.85
C LEU A 116 -8.74 -17.58 17.81
N GLN A 117 -8.13 -18.72 18.15
CA GLN A 117 -6.88 -18.74 18.93
C GLN A 117 -5.71 -18.16 18.11
N GLN A 118 -5.67 -18.47 16.81
CA GLN A 118 -4.64 -18.04 15.87
C GLN A 118 -5.27 -17.94 14.47
N LEU A 119 -4.86 -16.96 13.67
CA LEU A 119 -5.25 -16.89 12.26
C LEU A 119 -4.44 -17.89 11.45
N ARG A 120 -5.00 -18.37 10.34
CA ARG A 120 -4.19 -18.94 9.25
C ARG A 120 -3.92 -17.90 8.18
N ASP A 121 -2.94 -18.14 7.32
CA ASP A 121 -2.57 -17.19 6.25
C ASP A 121 -3.77 -16.77 5.37
N TYR A 122 -4.74 -17.66 5.16
CA TYR A 122 -5.98 -17.39 4.41
C TYR A 122 -7.04 -16.58 5.17
N ASP A 123 -6.86 -16.34 6.47
CA ASP A 123 -7.74 -15.48 7.27
C ASP A 123 -7.32 -13.99 7.21
N ARG A 124 -6.10 -13.69 6.75
CA ARG A 124 -5.49 -12.35 6.80
C ARG A 124 -6.30 -11.28 6.06
N MET A 125 -6.87 -11.63 4.91
CA MET A 125 -7.60 -10.69 4.04
C MET A 125 -9.08 -10.53 4.43
N ALA A 126 -9.57 -11.32 5.38
CA ALA A 126 -10.95 -11.22 5.83
C ALA A 126 -11.18 -9.88 6.54
N SER A 127 -12.23 -9.17 6.14
CA SER A 127 -12.64 -7.94 6.81
C SER A 127 -13.17 -8.25 8.22
N VAL A 128 -12.69 -7.51 9.21
CA VAL A 128 -13.30 -7.47 10.55
C VAL A 128 -14.41 -6.42 10.65
N ALA A 129 -14.53 -5.54 9.64
CA ALA A 129 -15.60 -4.56 9.53
C ALA A 129 -16.89 -5.23 9.06
N THR A 130 -17.98 -4.99 9.79
CA THR A 130 -19.32 -5.52 9.48
C THR A 130 -20.35 -4.41 9.24
N THR A 131 -19.92 -3.18 8.92
CA THR A 131 -20.84 -2.04 8.80
C THR A 131 -21.28 -1.80 7.37
N ASP A 132 -22.54 -1.41 7.21
CA ASP A 132 -23.12 -0.99 5.93
C ASP A 132 -23.23 0.54 5.81
N THR A 133 -22.46 1.28 6.61
CA THR A 133 -22.53 2.74 6.67
C THR A 133 -22.36 3.35 5.28
N THR A 134 -23.28 4.25 4.95
CA THR A 134 -23.23 5.00 3.70
C THR A 134 -23.02 6.48 3.99
N ILE A 135 -22.10 7.08 3.24
CA ILE A 135 -21.84 8.53 3.26
C ILE A 135 -22.18 9.03 1.86
N GLY A 136 -23.18 9.91 1.75
CA GLY A 136 -23.57 10.49 0.47
C GLY A 136 -22.49 11.43 -0.08
N TRP A 137 -22.49 11.63 -1.40
CA TRP A 137 -21.49 12.47 -2.09
C TRP A 137 -21.32 13.85 -1.43
N SER A 138 -22.41 14.60 -1.22
CA SER A 138 -22.33 15.95 -0.63
C SER A 138 -21.66 15.95 0.76
N ALA A 139 -22.10 15.04 1.64
CA ALA A 139 -21.51 14.91 2.98
C ALA A 139 -20.03 14.52 2.90
N ALA A 140 -19.65 13.60 2.01
CA ALA A 140 -18.26 13.23 1.79
C ALA A 140 -17.41 14.42 1.33
N THR A 141 -17.91 15.20 0.36
CA THR A 141 -17.18 16.37 -0.15
C THR A 141 -17.02 17.46 0.91
N GLU A 142 -18.02 17.68 1.77
CA GLU A 142 -17.92 18.61 2.90
C GLU A 142 -16.85 18.17 3.90
N VAL A 143 -16.85 16.89 4.28
CA VAL A 143 -15.84 16.32 5.19
C VAL A 143 -14.44 16.49 4.63
N ILE A 144 -14.25 16.22 3.33
CA ILE A 144 -12.94 16.35 2.69
C ILE A 144 -12.51 17.82 2.63
N VAL A 145 -13.37 18.73 2.17
CA VAL A 145 -13.04 20.16 2.10
C VAL A 145 -12.66 20.71 3.48
N ASP A 146 -13.42 20.34 4.52
CA ASP A 146 -13.16 20.74 5.89
C ASP A 146 -11.87 20.12 6.45
N ALA A 147 -11.58 18.86 6.15
CA ALA A 147 -10.31 18.22 6.49
C ALA A 147 -9.11 18.95 5.85
N TYR A 148 -9.19 19.29 4.56
CA TYR A 148 -8.14 20.05 3.89
C TYR A 148 -8.04 21.51 4.40
N ALA A 149 -9.17 22.14 4.74
CA ALA A 149 -9.20 23.48 5.31
C ALA A 149 -8.58 23.55 6.71
N SER A 150 -8.61 22.45 7.46
CA SER A 150 -8.01 22.37 8.79
C SER A 150 -6.47 22.49 8.80
N PHE A 151 -5.82 22.33 7.65
CA PHE A 151 -4.37 22.49 7.53
C PHE A 151 -3.95 23.59 6.55
N SER A 152 -4.63 23.75 5.40
CA SER A 152 -4.24 24.76 4.40
C SER A 152 -5.44 25.31 3.63
N GLY A 153 -5.70 26.61 3.84
CA GLY A 153 -6.74 27.32 3.09
C GLY A 153 -6.48 27.37 1.58
N GLU A 154 -5.21 27.40 1.15
CA GLU A 154 -4.86 27.37 -0.27
C GLU A 154 -5.22 26.01 -0.88
N ILE A 155 -4.84 24.91 -0.25
CA ILE A 155 -5.16 23.57 -0.77
C ILE A 155 -6.67 23.33 -0.72
N ALA A 156 -7.35 23.75 0.34
CA ALA A 156 -8.80 23.67 0.42
C ALA A 156 -9.48 24.43 -0.75
N SER A 157 -8.94 25.58 -1.17
CA SER A 157 -9.43 26.30 -2.34
C SER A 157 -9.29 25.51 -3.64
N VAL A 158 -8.16 24.81 -3.81
CA VAL A 158 -7.93 23.91 -4.95
C VAL A 158 -8.92 22.75 -4.92
N VAL A 159 -9.09 22.08 -3.77
CA VAL A 159 -10.05 20.98 -3.58
C VAL A 159 -11.47 21.44 -3.87
N GLN A 160 -11.90 22.60 -3.34
CA GLN A 160 -13.22 23.17 -3.63
C GLN A 160 -13.42 23.43 -5.12
N ARG A 161 -12.36 23.81 -5.85
CA ARG A 161 -12.42 23.97 -7.30
C ARG A 161 -12.64 22.62 -8.00
N PHE A 162 -11.96 21.56 -7.58
CA PHE A 162 -12.23 20.20 -8.09
C PHE A 162 -13.69 19.77 -7.88
N MET A 163 -14.31 20.16 -6.76
CA MET A 163 -15.70 19.83 -6.47
C MET A 163 -16.73 20.67 -7.27
N ARG A 164 -16.39 21.92 -7.58
CA ARG A 164 -17.28 22.83 -8.31
C ARG A 164 -17.23 22.62 -9.81
N GLU A 165 -16.04 22.34 -10.34
CA GLU A 165 -15.81 22.17 -11.77
C GLU A 165 -16.01 20.69 -12.18
N PRO A 166 -16.30 20.38 -13.46
CA PRO A 166 -16.51 19.00 -13.93
C PRO A 166 -15.18 18.25 -14.12
N TRP A 167 -14.36 18.17 -13.06
CA TRP A 167 -13.02 17.57 -13.08
C TRP A 167 -12.99 16.15 -12.50
N ILE A 168 -14.11 15.73 -11.90
CA ILE A 168 -14.25 14.43 -11.24
C ILE A 168 -15.33 13.60 -11.93
N ASP A 169 -14.96 12.43 -12.45
CA ASP A 169 -15.88 11.41 -12.94
C ASP A 169 -16.14 10.36 -11.84
N ALA A 170 -17.13 10.59 -10.99
CA ALA A 170 -17.42 9.78 -9.80
C ALA A 170 -18.34 8.56 -9.98
N PRO A 171 -19.48 8.63 -10.70
CA PRO A 171 -20.46 7.54 -10.68
C PRO A 171 -19.96 6.25 -11.34
N THR A 172 -20.38 5.10 -10.82
CA THR A 172 -20.19 3.80 -11.48
C THR A 172 -21.06 3.70 -12.74
N ARG A 173 -20.54 3.16 -13.84
CA ARG A 173 -21.29 2.93 -15.09
C ARG A 173 -20.84 1.63 -15.78
N PRO A 174 -21.74 0.90 -16.48
CA PRO A 174 -21.35 -0.25 -17.28
C PRO A 174 -20.22 0.10 -18.26
N GLY A 175 -19.17 -0.72 -18.28
CA GLY A 175 -17.99 -0.51 -19.14
C GLY A 175 -16.99 0.55 -18.65
N LYS A 176 -17.25 1.22 -17.52
CA LYS A 176 -16.27 2.14 -16.90
C LYS A 176 -15.11 1.32 -16.31
N ARG A 177 -13.88 1.85 -16.45
CA ARG A 177 -12.69 1.28 -15.82
C ARG A 177 -12.88 1.20 -14.30
N GLY A 178 -12.53 0.07 -13.70
CA GLY A 178 -12.56 -0.11 -12.24
C GLY A 178 -11.46 0.68 -11.51
N GLY A 179 -11.59 0.78 -10.19
CA GLY A 179 -10.63 1.50 -9.34
C GLY A 179 -10.86 3.02 -9.31
N ALA A 180 -9.81 3.74 -8.96
CA ALA A 180 -9.74 5.20 -9.01
C ALA A 180 -8.35 5.62 -9.54
N PHE A 181 -8.25 6.83 -10.11
CA PHE A 181 -6.97 7.45 -10.44
C PHE A 181 -7.10 8.96 -10.63
N CYS A 182 -5.97 9.64 -10.53
CA CYS A 182 -5.75 11.01 -10.97
C CYS A 182 -4.84 11.02 -12.21
N ALA A 183 -5.22 11.78 -13.23
CA ALA A 183 -4.43 11.93 -14.45
C ALA A 183 -4.02 13.39 -14.67
N TYR A 184 -2.71 13.59 -14.84
CA TYR A 184 -2.15 14.87 -15.25
C TYR A 184 -2.22 14.97 -16.78
N THR A 185 -2.47 16.17 -17.30
CA THR A 185 -2.66 16.38 -18.75
C THR A 185 -1.56 17.25 -19.33
N ALA A 186 -1.77 18.55 -19.42
CA ALA A 186 -0.79 19.54 -19.82
C ALA A 186 -0.62 20.60 -18.71
N PRO A 187 0.54 21.27 -18.61
CA PRO A 187 0.76 22.32 -17.61
C PRO A 187 -0.31 23.43 -17.62
N SER A 188 -0.84 23.75 -18.81
CA SER A 188 -1.88 24.76 -18.98
C SER A 188 -3.28 24.31 -18.55
N HIS A 189 -3.47 23.05 -18.17
CA HIS A 189 -4.77 22.46 -17.90
C HIS A 189 -4.82 21.79 -16.54
N HIS A 190 -6.00 21.55 -15.99
CA HIS A 190 -6.15 20.93 -14.68
C HIS A 190 -6.00 19.39 -14.76
N PRO A 191 -5.68 18.72 -13.64
CA PRO A 191 -5.82 17.27 -13.53
C PRO A 191 -7.28 16.81 -13.59
N TYR A 192 -7.49 15.53 -13.91
CA TYR A 192 -8.79 14.86 -13.89
C TYR A 192 -8.77 13.69 -12.92
N LEU A 193 -9.87 13.50 -12.20
CA LEU A 193 -10.07 12.36 -11.31
C LEU A 193 -11.12 11.42 -11.89
N MET A 194 -10.85 10.13 -11.82
CA MET A 194 -11.84 9.09 -12.06
C MET A 194 -11.97 8.24 -10.81
N LEU A 195 -13.22 7.99 -10.40
CA LEU A 195 -13.54 7.09 -9.29
C LEU A 195 -14.77 6.26 -9.62
N ASN A 196 -15.00 5.25 -8.79
CA ASN A 196 -16.20 4.41 -8.82
C ASN A 196 -16.91 4.53 -7.46
N TRP A 197 -17.68 5.60 -7.31
CA TRP A 197 -18.36 5.95 -6.05
C TRP A 197 -19.55 5.03 -5.77
N THR A 198 -19.54 4.38 -4.59
CA THR A 198 -20.59 3.50 -4.08
C THR A 198 -21.15 3.95 -2.73
N SER A 199 -20.77 5.15 -2.28
CA SER A 199 -21.16 5.76 -0.99
C SER A 199 -20.65 5.02 0.25
N ARG A 200 -19.62 4.18 0.14
CA ARG A 200 -19.01 3.53 1.31
C ARG A 200 -18.00 4.46 1.98
N THR A 201 -17.74 4.30 3.28
CA THR A 201 -16.73 5.10 4.00
C THR A 201 -15.34 5.04 3.33
N ARG A 202 -14.99 3.87 2.77
CA ARG A 202 -13.75 3.71 1.97
C ARG A 202 -13.71 4.63 0.76
N ASP A 203 -14.84 4.88 0.11
CA ASP A 203 -14.90 5.76 -1.06
C ASP A 203 -14.55 7.21 -0.70
N VAL A 204 -14.87 7.67 0.51
CA VAL A 204 -14.47 9.00 1.02
C VAL A 204 -12.96 9.12 1.08
N VAL A 205 -12.29 8.10 1.62
CA VAL A 205 -10.82 8.05 1.72
C VAL A 205 -10.19 7.95 0.34
N THR A 206 -10.74 7.12 -0.55
CA THR A 206 -10.30 7.03 -1.96
C THR A 206 -10.44 8.38 -2.68
N LEU A 207 -11.55 9.08 -2.49
CA LEU A 207 -11.72 10.42 -3.07
C LEU A 207 -10.68 11.40 -2.51
N ALA A 208 -10.41 11.36 -1.20
CA ALA A 208 -9.37 12.20 -0.58
C ALA A 208 -7.96 11.89 -1.11
N HIS A 209 -7.65 10.61 -1.35
CA HIS A 209 -6.41 10.15 -1.98
C HIS A 209 -6.22 10.77 -3.36
N GLU A 210 -7.21 10.57 -4.24
CA GLU A 210 -7.12 11.09 -5.62
C GLU A 210 -7.12 12.61 -5.68
N LEU A 211 -7.80 13.28 -4.73
CA LEU A 211 -7.73 14.73 -4.58
C LEU A 211 -6.35 15.20 -4.15
N GLY A 212 -5.63 14.43 -3.33
CA GLY A 212 -4.25 14.75 -2.98
C GLY A 212 -3.36 14.74 -4.23
N HIS A 213 -3.48 13.71 -5.08
CA HIS A 213 -2.81 13.73 -6.39
C HIS A 213 -3.27 14.90 -7.27
N GLY A 214 -4.57 15.20 -7.28
CA GLY A 214 -5.14 16.32 -8.02
C GLY A 214 -4.59 17.68 -7.57
N VAL A 215 -4.44 17.88 -6.27
CA VAL A 215 -3.81 19.07 -5.67
C VAL A 215 -2.34 19.14 -6.06
N HIS A 216 -1.60 18.05 -5.90
CA HIS A 216 -0.17 18.00 -6.25
C HIS A 216 0.05 18.37 -7.71
N GLY A 217 -0.69 17.69 -8.61
CA GLY A 217 -0.66 17.99 -10.03
C GLY A 217 -1.10 19.42 -10.32
N TYR A 218 -2.12 19.96 -9.65
CA TYR A 218 -2.59 21.32 -9.87
C TYR A 218 -1.55 22.38 -9.51
N LEU A 219 -0.81 22.18 -8.41
CA LEU A 219 0.24 23.08 -7.93
C LEU A 219 1.53 22.97 -8.76
N ALA A 220 1.94 21.74 -9.12
CA ALA A 220 3.17 21.48 -9.87
C ALA A 220 3.14 21.95 -11.34
N ARG A 221 1.97 22.31 -11.88
CA ARG A 221 1.82 22.78 -13.28
C ARG A 221 2.72 23.95 -13.65
N GLU A 222 3.07 24.80 -12.69
CA GLU A 222 3.92 25.97 -12.94
C GLU A 222 5.35 25.57 -13.36
N GLN A 223 5.78 24.34 -13.07
CA GLN A 223 7.09 23.80 -13.48
C GLN A 223 7.18 23.49 -14.98
N GLY A 224 6.04 23.45 -15.68
CA GLY A 224 5.98 23.15 -17.10
C GLY A 224 6.06 21.65 -17.43
N VAL A 225 6.06 21.34 -18.73
CA VAL A 225 5.77 19.99 -19.24
C VAL A 225 6.78 18.92 -18.82
N PHE A 226 8.02 19.32 -18.57
CA PHE A 226 9.10 18.40 -18.21
C PHE A 226 9.16 18.10 -16.71
N GLN A 227 8.59 18.97 -15.88
CA GLN A 227 8.83 18.96 -14.43
C GLN A 227 7.55 18.98 -13.58
N MET A 228 6.37 19.11 -14.19
CA MET A 228 5.10 19.07 -13.46
C MET A 228 4.76 17.67 -12.90
N THR A 229 5.33 16.61 -13.49
CA THR A 229 5.09 15.24 -13.04
C THR A 229 5.97 14.92 -11.85
N THR A 230 5.44 14.15 -10.91
CA THR A 230 6.12 13.80 -9.68
C THR A 230 6.94 12.52 -9.85
N PRO A 231 8.13 12.42 -9.22
CA PRO A 231 8.87 11.17 -9.12
C PRO A 231 8.01 10.13 -8.38
N LEU A 232 8.13 8.86 -8.76
CA LEU A 232 7.32 7.77 -8.16
C LEU A 232 7.46 7.71 -6.63
N THR A 233 8.64 8.01 -6.09
CA THR A 233 8.93 8.00 -4.65
C THR A 233 8.20 9.09 -3.86
N LEU A 234 7.75 10.16 -4.53
CA LEU A 234 7.07 11.31 -3.92
C LEU A 234 5.63 11.48 -4.39
N ALA A 235 5.17 10.71 -5.37
CA ALA A 235 3.84 10.80 -5.94
C ALA A 235 2.74 10.64 -4.87
N GLU A 236 2.98 9.79 -3.86
CA GLU A 236 2.05 9.49 -2.77
C GLU A 236 2.02 10.55 -1.65
N THR A 237 2.95 11.52 -1.67
CA THR A 237 3.10 12.50 -0.58
C THR A 237 1.78 13.24 -0.31
N ALA A 238 1.14 13.72 -1.36
CA ALA A 238 -0.09 14.50 -1.24
C ALA A 238 -1.35 13.66 -1.02
N SER A 239 -1.45 12.51 -1.69
CA SER A 239 -2.59 11.59 -1.59
C SER A 239 -2.71 11.02 -0.18
N VAL A 240 -1.62 10.47 0.36
CA VAL A 240 -1.59 9.87 1.70
C VAL A 240 -1.71 10.91 2.81
N PHE A 241 -1.15 12.12 2.64
CA PHE A 241 -1.39 13.23 3.56
C PHE A 241 -2.89 13.57 3.60
N GLY A 242 -3.51 13.70 2.42
CA GLY A 242 -4.93 13.96 2.25
C GLY A 242 -5.83 12.90 2.87
N GLU A 243 -5.48 11.63 2.71
CA GLU A 243 -6.15 10.52 3.40
C GLU A 243 -6.03 10.66 4.92
N THR A 244 -4.83 10.96 5.42
CA THR A 244 -4.55 10.98 6.86
C THR A 244 -5.38 12.06 7.57
N VAL A 245 -5.43 13.28 7.03
CA VAL A 245 -6.28 14.36 7.56
C VAL A 245 -7.77 14.01 7.45
N THR A 246 -8.19 13.43 6.32
CA THR A 246 -9.60 13.07 6.09
C THR A 246 -10.05 11.96 7.04
N ARG A 247 -9.20 10.94 7.25
CA ARG A 247 -9.45 9.83 8.17
C ARG A 247 -9.55 10.32 9.62
N GLY A 248 -8.64 11.21 10.03
CA GLY A 248 -8.71 11.86 11.35
C GLY A 248 -10.03 12.61 11.55
N ARG A 249 -10.48 13.35 10.54
CA ARG A 249 -11.76 14.06 10.58
C ARG A 249 -12.96 13.11 10.65
N LEU A 250 -12.99 12.07 9.81
CA LEU A 250 -14.02 11.04 9.84
C LEU A 250 -14.10 10.36 11.22
N MET A 251 -12.94 10.01 11.81
CA MET A 251 -12.89 9.37 13.12
C MET A 251 -13.51 10.24 14.24
N GLY A 252 -13.35 11.56 14.14
CA GLY A 252 -13.97 12.53 15.05
C GLY A 252 -15.48 12.70 14.85
N LEU A 253 -15.99 12.45 13.64
CA LEU A 253 -17.42 12.57 13.31
C LEU A 253 -18.23 11.30 13.61
N LEU A 254 -17.60 10.13 13.48
CA LEU A 254 -18.24 8.86 13.78
C LEU A 254 -18.57 8.79 15.28
N THR A 255 -19.75 8.25 15.61
CA THR A 255 -20.21 8.08 16.99
C THR A 255 -20.36 6.62 17.38
N ASP A 256 -20.67 5.73 16.42
CA ASP A 256 -20.73 4.29 16.64
C ASP A 256 -19.31 3.69 16.75
N PRO A 257 -18.96 3.05 17.88
CA PRO A 257 -17.69 2.34 18.03
C PRO A 257 -17.43 1.28 16.95
N ASN A 258 -18.45 0.62 16.42
CA ASN A 258 -18.28 -0.36 15.34
C ASN A 258 -17.83 0.29 14.04
N GLU A 259 -18.35 1.49 13.73
CA GLU A 259 -17.95 2.25 12.55
C GLU A 259 -16.52 2.79 12.69
N LYS A 260 -16.15 3.26 13.89
CA LYS A 260 -14.76 3.64 14.20
C LYS A 260 -13.81 2.47 14.03
N PHE A 261 -14.18 1.31 14.58
CA PHE A 261 -13.38 0.10 14.46
C PHE A 261 -13.26 -0.33 13.00
N ALA A 262 -14.34 -0.29 12.22
CA ALA A 262 -14.32 -0.63 10.80
C ALA A 262 -13.41 0.28 9.97
N LEU A 263 -13.45 1.59 10.22
CA LEU A 263 -12.57 2.56 9.55
C LEU A 263 -11.10 2.33 9.93
N ALA A 264 -10.81 2.16 11.22
CA ALA A 264 -9.46 1.90 11.70
C ALA A 264 -8.91 0.55 11.19
N ALA A 265 -9.75 -0.48 11.16
CA ALA A 265 -9.40 -1.80 10.67
C ALA A 265 -9.04 -1.81 9.19
N THR A 266 -9.84 -1.12 8.37
CA THR A 266 -9.56 -0.96 6.94
C THR A 266 -8.22 -0.25 6.74
N GLY A 267 -7.98 0.82 7.53
CA GLY A 267 -6.72 1.55 7.51
C GLY A 267 -5.50 0.68 7.86
N MET A 268 -5.63 -0.20 8.86
CA MET A 268 -4.58 -1.14 9.26
C MET A 268 -4.33 -2.21 8.21
N ASP A 269 -5.39 -2.80 7.64
CA ASP A 269 -5.25 -3.78 6.56
C ASP A 269 -4.55 -3.17 5.32
N ASP A 270 -4.89 -1.93 4.95
CA ASP A 270 -4.24 -1.20 3.86
C ASP A 270 -2.77 -0.87 4.19
N ALA A 271 -2.47 -0.35 5.39
CA ALA A 271 -1.10 -0.04 5.82
C ALA A 271 -0.19 -1.29 5.82
N ILE A 272 -0.71 -2.44 6.28
CA ILE A 272 0.01 -3.71 6.25
C ILE A 272 0.23 -4.22 4.83
N ALA A 273 -0.76 -4.08 3.95
CA ALA A 273 -0.63 -4.48 2.56
C ALA A 273 0.38 -3.62 1.77
N THR A 274 0.48 -2.32 2.06
CA THR A 274 1.32 -1.35 1.32
C THR A 274 2.72 -1.21 1.90
N VAL A 275 2.90 -1.33 3.22
CA VAL A 275 4.21 -1.16 3.87
C VAL A 275 4.83 -2.52 4.18
N PHE A 276 4.30 -3.21 5.20
CA PHE A 276 4.95 -4.38 5.78
C PHE A 276 5.04 -5.56 4.80
N ARG A 277 3.95 -5.85 4.07
CA ARG A 277 3.93 -6.93 3.07
C ARG A 277 4.89 -6.66 1.92
N GLN A 278 4.99 -5.41 1.47
CA GLN A 278 5.88 -5.05 0.37
C GLN A 278 7.36 -5.16 0.79
N ILE A 279 7.70 -4.78 2.02
CA ILE A 279 9.04 -4.99 2.56
C ILE A 279 9.32 -6.48 2.77
N ALA A 280 8.37 -7.30 3.25
CA ALA A 280 8.56 -8.75 3.34
C ALA A 280 8.82 -9.39 1.95
N MET A 281 8.16 -8.89 0.90
CA MET A 281 8.42 -9.28 -0.49
C MET A 281 9.78 -8.78 -0.99
N ASN A 282 10.21 -7.57 -0.60
CA ASN A 282 11.54 -7.06 -0.90
C ASN A 282 12.63 -7.93 -0.27
N GLN A 283 12.44 -8.36 0.99
CA GLN A 283 13.35 -9.28 1.68
C GLN A 283 13.40 -10.65 0.98
N PHE A 284 12.29 -11.12 0.41
CA PHE A 284 12.30 -12.32 -0.43
C PHE A 284 13.17 -12.12 -1.68
N GLU A 285 12.97 -11.02 -2.43
CA GLU A 285 13.80 -10.69 -3.59
C GLU A 285 15.28 -10.59 -3.21
N ALA A 286 15.60 -9.91 -2.11
CA ALA A 286 16.96 -9.79 -1.60
C ALA A 286 17.58 -11.17 -1.32
N GLY A 287 16.85 -12.05 -0.65
CA GLY A 287 17.30 -13.41 -0.34
C GLY A 287 17.59 -14.23 -1.60
N VAL A 288 16.66 -14.26 -2.57
CA VAL A 288 16.83 -15.08 -3.78
C VAL A 288 17.85 -14.49 -4.75
N HIS A 289 17.95 -13.16 -4.85
CA HIS A 289 18.98 -12.50 -5.64
C HIS A 289 20.37 -12.75 -5.07
N THR A 290 20.52 -12.72 -3.75
CA THR A 290 21.79 -13.01 -3.07
C THR A 290 22.17 -14.48 -3.24
N ALA A 291 21.24 -15.40 -2.94
CA ALA A 291 21.46 -16.83 -3.09
C ALA A 291 21.84 -17.21 -4.55
N ARG A 292 21.16 -16.64 -5.56
CA ARG A 292 21.49 -16.90 -6.98
C ARG A 292 22.92 -16.48 -7.34
N ARG A 293 23.42 -15.38 -6.75
CA ARG A 293 24.76 -14.82 -6.99
C ARG A 293 25.85 -15.65 -6.33
N GLU A 294 25.57 -16.19 -5.15
CA GLU A 294 26.55 -16.92 -4.35
C GLU A 294 26.60 -18.42 -4.71
N GLN A 295 25.44 -19.03 -4.99
CA GLN A 295 25.30 -20.49 -5.01
C GLN A 295 24.96 -21.05 -6.38
N GLY A 296 24.60 -20.21 -7.35
CA GLY A 296 24.16 -20.68 -8.66
C GLY A 296 22.64 -20.85 -8.75
N GLU A 297 22.18 -21.74 -9.63
CA GLU A 297 20.74 -21.96 -9.86
C GLU A 297 20.05 -22.50 -8.60
N LEU A 298 18.88 -21.96 -8.27
CA LEU A 298 18.13 -22.28 -7.06
C LEU A 298 17.06 -23.33 -7.33
N ALA A 299 16.90 -24.28 -6.40
CA ALA A 299 15.79 -25.24 -6.46
C ALA A 299 14.47 -24.57 -6.05
N ILE A 300 13.33 -25.20 -6.34
CA ILE A 300 12.00 -24.70 -5.89
C ILE A 300 11.97 -24.61 -4.37
N GLU A 301 12.59 -25.58 -3.71
CA GLU A 301 12.69 -25.69 -2.26
C GLU A 301 13.46 -24.49 -1.66
N ASP A 302 14.46 -23.96 -2.37
CA ASP A 302 15.17 -22.75 -1.93
C ASP A 302 14.28 -21.52 -2.00
N PHE A 303 13.53 -21.34 -3.10
CA PHE A 303 12.53 -20.26 -3.21
C PHE A 303 11.45 -20.38 -2.12
N ASN A 304 10.91 -21.58 -1.94
CA ASN A 304 9.88 -21.87 -0.94
C ASN A 304 10.37 -21.59 0.49
N ARG A 305 11.64 -21.92 0.79
CA ARG A 305 12.27 -21.62 2.08
C ARG A 305 12.40 -20.11 2.29
N VAL A 306 13.04 -19.40 1.35
CA VAL A 306 13.23 -17.95 1.47
C VAL A 306 11.88 -17.23 1.57
N TRP A 307 10.87 -17.65 0.80
CA TRP A 307 9.52 -17.10 0.91
C TRP A 307 8.92 -17.32 2.29
N TYR A 308 8.97 -18.56 2.80
CA TYR A 308 8.47 -18.86 4.14
C TYR A 308 9.18 -18.01 5.20
N ASP A 309 10.50 -17.95 5.18
CA ASP A 309 11.29 -17.26 6.21
C ASP A 309 10.95 -15.76 6.26
N THR A 310 10.83 -15.10 5.11
CA THR A 310 10.52 -13.65 5.07
C THR A 310 9.07 -13.34 5.39
N GLN A 311 8.12 -14.19 4.97
CA GLN A 311 6.72 -14.03 5.36
C GLN A 311 6.52 -14.34 6.86
N HIS A 312 7.21 -15.35 7.40
CA HIS A 312 7.18 -15.68 8.83
C HIS A 312 7.80 -14.57 9.68
N ALA A 313 8.89 -13.93 9.25
CA ALA A 313 9.46 -12.80 9.97
C ALA A 313 8.45 -11.67 10.19
N MET A 314 7.66 -11.34 9.16
CA MET A 314 6.61 -10.32 9.25
C MET A 314 5.41 -10.79 10.08
N LEU A 315 4.98 -12.04 9.91
CA LEU A 315 3.75 -12.57 10.52
C LEU A 315 3.95 -13.07 11.97
N GLY A 316 5.15 -13.48 12.33
CA GLY A 316 5.47 -14.12 13.62
C GLY A 316 4.48 -15.22 14.00
N ASP A 317 4.29 -15.41 15.30
CA ASP A 317 3.33 -16.40 15.83
C ASP A 317 1.86 -15.93 15.73
N SER A 318 1.60 -14.74 15.18
CA SER A 318 0.24 -14.21 15.06
C SER A 318 -0.59 -14.89 13.96
N VAL A 319 0.09 -15.50 12.98
CA VAL A 319 -0.53 -16.21 11.85
C VAL A 319 0.19 -17.52 11.57
N GLU A 320 -0.56 -18.62 11.56
CA GLU A 320 -0.09 -19.93 11.09
C GLU A 320 0.06 -19.90 9.56
N ILE A 321 1.31 -20.03 9.08
CA ILE A 321 1.60 -20.19 7.65
C ILE A 321 1.43 -21.65 7.27
N THR A 322 0.47 -21.94 6.40
CA THR A 322 0.22 -23.30 5.91
C THR A 322 1.27 -23.74 4.88
N GLU A 323 1.43 -25.06 4.73
CA GLU A 323 2.42 -25.64 3.79
C GLU A 323 2.18 -25.20 2.34
N GLY A 324 0.91 -25.07 1.93
CA GLY A 324 0.54 -24.62 0.59
C GLY A 324 0.99 -23.20 0.26
N TYR A 325 1.13 -22.34 1.27
CA TYR A 325 1.54 -20.95 1.09
C TYR A 325 2.98 -20.79 0.59
N ARG A 326 3.82 -21.83 0.73
CA ARG A 326 5.25 -21.78 0.37
C ARG A 326 5.51 -21.52 -1.11
N THR A 327 4.58 -21.86 -2.01
CA THR A 327 4.73 -21.68 -3.46
C THR A 327 4.12 -20.38 -3.99
N TRP A 328 3.55 -19.55 -3.11
CA TRP A 328 2.79 -18.36 -3.49
C TRP A 328 3.65 -17.21 -4.03
N TRP A 329 4.97 -17.24 -3.82
CA TRP A 329 5.89 -16.34 -4.54
C TRP A 329 5.73 -16.45 -6.07
N SER A 330 5.31 -17.63 -6.57
CA SER A 330 5.31 -17.95 -8.00
C SER A 330 4.21 -17.28 -8.83
N TYR A 331 3.27 -16.57 -8.21
CA TYR A 331 2.25 -15.78 -8.92
C TYR A 331 2.51 -14.28 -8.88
N ILE A 332 3.49 -13.81 -8.11
CA ILE A 332 3.75 -12.38 -7.94
C ILE A 332 4.41 -11.82 -9.21
N PRO A 333 3.72 -10.98 -10.00
CA PRO A 333 4.22 -10.54 -11.30
C PRO A 333 5.43 -9.58 -11.17
N HIS A 334 5.52 -8.83 -10.07
CA HIS A 334 6.57 -7.84 -9.85
C HIS A 334 7.97 -8.44 -9.85
N PHE A 335 8.14 -9.66 -9.32
CA PHE A 335 9.44 -10.35 -9.29
C PHE A 335 9.98 -10.66 -10.69
N ILE A 336 9.08 -10.75 -11.68
CA ILE A 336 9.41 -11.09 -13.08
C ILE A 336 9.55 -9.82 -13.92
N HIS A 337 8.61 -8.89 -13.80
CA HIS A 337 8.53 -7.74 -14.69
C HIS A 337 9.32 -6.53 -14.22
N THR A 338 9.45 -6.35 -12.90
CA THR A 338 10.06 -5.16 -12.30
C THR A 338 10.87 -5.51 -11.04
N PRO A 339 11.97 -6.29 -11.15
CA PRO A 339 12.74 -6.72 -9.98
C PRO A 339 13.15 -5.56 -9.08
N GLY A 340 12.98 -5.76 -7.77
CA GLY A 340 13.30 -4.80 -6.72
C GLY A 340 12.33 -3.63 -6.58
N TYR A 341 11.23 -3.58 -7.36
CA TYR A 341 10.33 -2.43 -7.35
C TYR A 341 9.44 -2.34 -6.11
N VAL A 342 9.12 -3.47 -5.47
CA VAL A 342 8.05 -3.53 -4.46
C VAL A 342 8.28 -2.61 -3.25
N TYR A 343 9.52 -2.28 -2.89
CA TYR A 343 9.77 -1.33 -1.80
C TYR A 343 9.21 0.07 -2.09
N ALA A 344 9.03 0.45 -3.37
CA ALA A 344 8.58 1.78 -3.76
C ALA A 344 7.19 2.12 -3.18
N TYR A 345 6.33 1.10 -3.02
CA TYR A 345 5.04 1.24 -2.35
C TYR A 345 5.20 1.65 -0.88
N ALA A 346 6.07 0.94 -0.14
CA ALA A 346 6.36 1.25 1.26
C ALA A 346 7.07 2.61 1.40
N TYR A 347 7.98 2.92 0.47
CA TYR A 347 8.72 4.17 0.41
C TYR A 347 7.78 5.37 0.27
N GLY A 348 6.91 5.35 -0.75
CA GLY A 348 5.96 6.44 -0.97
C GLY A 348 5.00 6.62 0.20
N GLN A 349 4.43 5.53 0.71
CA GLN A 349 3.51 5.57 1.85
C GLN A 349 4.18 6.10 3.12
N LEU A 350 5.34 5.56 3.51
CA LEU A 350 6.00 5.99 4.75
C LEU A 350 6.62 7.37 4.63
N LEU A 351 7.13 7.76 3.47
CA LEU A 351 7.60 9.12 3.25
C LEU A 351 6.46 10.11 3.46
N ALA A 352 5.30 9.85 2.87
CA ALA A 352 4.13 10.72 3.02
C ALA A 352 3.67 10.82 4.48
N LEU A 353 3.63 9.69 5.21
CA LEU A 353 3.30 9.67 6.62
C LEU A 353 4.35 10.40 7.47
N SER A 354 5.64 10.22 7.20
CA SER A 354 6.70 10.96 7.91
C SER A 354 6.65 12.46 7.63
N VAL A 355 6.31 12.88 6.41
CA VAL A 355 6.05 14.29 6.06
C VAL A 355 4.82 14.81 6.83
N TYR A 356 3.76 14.02 6.96
CA TYR A 356 2.62 14.35 7.81
C TYR A 356 3.02 14.46 9.30
N ARG A 357 3.90 13.58 9.77
CA ARG A 357 4.41 13.64 11.15
C ARG A 357 5.15 14.95 11.42
N ARG A 358 5.95 15.44 10.48
CA ARG A 358 6.58 16.77 10.56
C ARG A 358 5.55 17.89 10.72
N TYR A 359 4.43 17.81 10.01
CA TYR A 359 3.32 18.76 10.19
C TYR A 359 2.74 18.69 11.61
N GLU A 360 2.53 17.51 12.19
CA GLU A 360 2.06 17.40 13.58
C GLU A 360 3.03 18.04 14.60
N GLU A 361 4.34 17.99 14.32
CA GLU A 361 5.38 18.48 15.23
C GLU A 361 5.61 19.99 15.15
N VAL A 362 5.51 20.59 13.96
CA VAL A 362 5.72 22.05 13.77
C VAL A 362 4.43 22.85 13.65
N GLY A 363 3.33 22.21 13.27
CA GLY A 363 2.03 22.86 13.05
C GLY A 363 2.02 23.78 11.84
N ASP A 364 1.25 24.85 11.90
CA ASP A 364 0.94 25.76 10.79
C ASP A 364 2.20 26.33 10.08
N ALA A 365 3.32 26.46 10.79
CA ALA A 365 4.58 26.94 10.22
C ALA A 365 5.18 25.99 9.16
N PHE A 366 4.74 24.73 9.11
CA PHE A 366 5.17 23.73 8.11
C PHE A 366 4.47 23.92 6.75
N VAL A 367 3.27 24.50 6.75
CA VAL A 367 2.40 24.56 5.57
C VAL A 367 3.06 25.26 4.36
N PRO A 368 3.81 26.37 4.52
CA PRO A 368 4.51 26.99 3.40
C PRO A 368 5.55 26.08 2.74
N GLN A 369 6.35 25.35 3.54
CA GLN A 369 7.35 24.40 3.05
C GLN A 369 6.68 23.22 2.32
N TYR A 370 5.58 22.72 2.86
CA TYR A 370 4.81 21.66 2.21
C TYR A 370 4.24 22.10 0.87
N LEU A 371 3.71 23.33 0.77
CA LEU A 371 3.24 23.90 -0.49
C LEU A 371 4.38 24.08 -1.50
N GLU A 372 5.57 24.48 -1.05
CA GLU A 372 6.76 24.58 -1.88
C GLU A 372 7.15 23.21 -2.45
N LEU A 373 7.19 22.17 -1.60
CA LEU A 373 7.41 20.78 -2.02
C LEU A 373 6.43 20.37 -3.12
N LEU A 374 5.13 20.58 -2.94
CA LEU A 374 4.13 20.21 -3.95
C LEU A 374 4.26 21.02 -5.25
N ARG A 375 4.62 22.31 -5.16
CA ARG A 375 4.86 23.14 -6.35
C ARG A 375 6.12 22.75 -7.10
N ALA A 376 7.10 22.14 -6.44
CA ALA A 376 8.33 21.71 -7.07
C ALA A 376 8.12 20.53 -8.04
N GLY A 377 7.04 19.74 -7.89
CA GLY A 377 6.76 18.62 -8.78
C GLY A 377 7.93 17.63 -8.84
N GLY A 378 8.46 17.40 -10.04
CA GLY A 378 9.67 16.61 -10.29
C GLY A 378 10.90 17.43 -10.65
N SER A 379 10.90 18.74 -10.38
CA SER A 379 12.00 19.65 -10.78
C SER A 379 13.34 19.40 -10.08
N MET A 380 13.37 18.59 -9.00
CA MET A 380 14.54 18.29 -8.20
C MET A 380 14.57 16.79 -7.83
N SER A 381 15.73 16.30 -7.41
CA SER A 381 15.86 14.92 -6.93
C SER A 381 15.03 14.68 -5.65
N PRO A 382 14.62 13.43 -5.34
CA PRO A 382 13.86 13.13 -4.13
C PRO A 382 14.53 13.61 -2.84
N GLU A 383 15.87 13.55 -2.75
CA GLU A 383 16.62 14.04 -1.59
C GLU A 383 16.56 15.57 -1.46
N GLU A 384 16.64 16.31 -2.58
CA GLU A 384 16.50 17.77 -2.57
C GLU A 384 15.08 18.20 -2.23
N LEU A 385 14.07 17.48 -2.75
CA LEU A 385 12.66 17.69 -2.41
C LEU A 385 12.41 17.43 -0.92
N GLY A 386 12.96 16.35 -0.36
CA GLY A 386 12.88 16.06 1.08
C GLY A 386 13.45 17.18 1.97
N ARG A 387 14.55 17.82 1.55
CA ARG A 387 15.15 18.94 2.29
C ARG A 387 14.25 20.16 2.42
N ILE A 388 13.31 20.39 1.48
CA ILE A 388 12.36 21.52 1.55
C ILE A 388 11.53 21.44 2.85
N VAL A 389 11.18 20.21 3.26
CA VAL A 389 10.36 19.91 4.44
C VAL A 389 11.20 19.40 5.62
N ASP A 390 12.50 19.68 5.63
CA ASP A 390 13.47 19.27 6.65
C ASP A 390 13.52 17.75 6.87
N CYS A 391 13.38 16.96 5.80
CA CYS A 391 13.40 15.50 5.85
C CYS A 391 14.71 14.95 5.26
N ASP A 392 15.45 14.18 6.06
CA ASP A 392 16.60 13.40 5.59
C ASP A 392 16.17 11.96 5.29
N LEU A 393 16.07 11.63 4.00
CA LEU A 393 15.64 10.31 3.55
C LEU A 393 16.65 9.19 3.87
N SER A 394 17.90 9.55 4.18
CA SER A 394 18.96 8.60 4.53
C SER A 394 19.01 8.25 6.02
N ASP A 395 18.29 8.98 6.88
CA ASP A 395 18.19 8.72 8.31
C ASP A 395 17.09 7.66 8.59
N PRO A 396 17.41 6.50 9.18
CA PRO A 396 16.39 5.55 9.65
C PRO A 396 15.34 6.19 10.57
N GLY A 397 15.74 7.16 11.40
CA GLY A 397 14.84 7.86 12.32
C GLY A 397 13.76 8.68 11.63
N PHE A 398 13.96 9.07 10.36
CA PHE A 398 12.92 9.72 9.57
C PHE A 398 11.74 8.77 9.29
N TRP A 399 12.02 7.50 8.99
CA TRP A 399 10.99 6.49 8.67
C TRP A 399 10.18 6.09 9.91
N ASP A 400 10.77 6.22 11.11
CA ASP A 400 10.09 5.99 12.38
C ASP A 400 8.89 6.92 12.60
N GLY A 401 8.92 8.14 12.04
CA GLY A 401 7.79 9.08 12.10
C GLY A 401 6.53 8.52 11.44
N GLY A 402 6.66 7.97 10.24
CA GLY A 402 5.56 7.32 9.53
C GLY A 402 5.09 6.03 10.22
N LEU A 403 6.02 5.23 10.75
CA LEU A 403 5.70 4.03 11.52
C LEU A 403 4.98 4.36 12.84
N ALA A 404 5.30 5.49 13.48
CA ALA A 404 4.60 5.96 14.67
C ALA A 404 3.13 6.32 14.38
N ILE A 405 2.82 6.85 13.19
CA ILE A 405 1.43 7.10 12.78
C ILE A 405 0.69 5.77 12.58
N ILE A 406 1.32 4.77 11.95
CA ILE A 406 0.68 3.44 11.79
C ILE A 406 0.46 2.78 13.15
N GLU A 407 1.41 2.90 14.08
CA GLU A 407 1.27 2.46 15.46
C GLU A 407 0.09 3.14 16.17
N ALA A 408 -0.07 4.46 16.01
CA ALA A 408 -1.22 5.18 16.56
C ALA A 408 -2.55 4.71 15.94
N GLN A 409 -2.57 4.38 14.64
CA GLN A 409 -3.75 3.78 13.99
C GLN A 409 -4.07 2.39 14.57
N LEU A 410 -3.06 1.57 14.86
CA LEU A 410 -3.24 0.28 15.55
C LEU A 410 -3.85 0.48 16.94
N GLN A 411 -3.31 1.42 17.73
CA GLN A 411 -3.83 1.72 19.07
C GLN A 411 -5.29 2.19 19.01
N ALA A 412 -5.63 3.06 18.07
CA ALA A 412 -7.00 3.49 17.83
C ALA A 412 -7.92 2.32 17.43
N ALA A 413 -7.42 1.37 16.63
CA ALA A 413 -8.18 0.17 16.27
C ALA A 413 -8.40 -0.75 17.49
N GLU A 414 -7.40 -0.94 18.35
CA GLU A 414 -7.53 -1.71 19.59
C GLU A 414 -8.53 -1.08 20.56
N GLU A 415 -8.50 0.24 20.71
CA GLU A 415 -9.47 0.99 21.54
C GLU A 415 -10.89 0.91 20.99
N ALA A 416 -11.05 1.11 19.67
CA ALA A 416 -12.35 1.03 19.02
C ALA A 416 -12.94 -0.40 19.10
N ALA A 417 -12.10 -1.45 18.99
CA ALA A 417 -12.52 -2.83 19.15
C ALA A 417 -13.07 -3.11 20.56
N ARG A 418 -12.39 -2.60 21.61
CA ARG A 418 -12.85 -2.69 23.00
C ARG A 418 -14.16 -1.93 23.20
N ALA A 419 -14.23 -0.69 22.71
CA ALA A 419 -15.42 0.14 22.82
C ALA A 419 -16.64 -0.46 22.09
N ALA A 420 -16.39 -1.19 20.99
CA ALA A 420 -17.40 -1.93 20.25
C ALA A 420 -17.78 -3.29 20.86
N GLY A 421 -17.13 -3.70 21.97
CA GLY A 421 -17.37 -5.00 22.61
C GLY A 421 -16.96 -6.20 21.75
N ARG A 422 -15.97 -6.01 20.86
CA ARG A 422 -15.48 -7.05 19.93
C ARG A 422 -14.37 -7.90 20.52
N ILE A 423 -13.74 -7.44 21.62
CA ILE A 423 -12.68 -8.12 22.37
C ILE A 423 -12.77 -7.82 23.86
#